data_AF-A0A0C2Y8M6-F1
#
_entry.id   AF-A0A0C2Y8M6-F1
#
_cell.length_a   1.000
_cell.length_b   1.000
_cell.length_c   1.000
_cell.angle_alpha   90.00
_cell.angle_beta   90.00
_cell.angle_gamma   90.00
#
_symmetry.space_group_name_H-M   'P 1'
#
loop_
_entity.id
_entity.type
_entity.pdbx_description
1 polymer ?
#
loop_
_entity_poly.entity_id
_entity_poly.type
_entity_poly.pdbx_seq_one_letter_code
_entity_poly.pdbx_strand_id
1 'polypeptide(L)'
;MVDNPEQQWFDLRQAAMDRLKGENEALMKRLKELEESGARVSHDHGEELVPRASWELANREKAELEDSAEFREAVASILGVKLYFSPNGQVRVTSLYDLRAAFVFQPTSKSEGAKMQLVEQGEGGPQDLPNLMQYWIAKEQCIPGFLASVTLECYDKSKREQDGLE
;
A
#
# COMPACT_ATOMS: atom_id res chain seq x y z
N MET A 1 37.59 30.64 27.46
CA MET A 1 36.89 29.60 26.66
C MET A 1 35.49 29.55 27.20
N VAL A 2 34.51 29.94 26.39
CA VAL A 2 33.10 30.06 26.82
C VAL A 2 32.48 28.67 26.67
N ASP A 3 31.94 28.12 27.77
CA ASP A 3 31.13 26.92 27.76
C ASP A 3 29.92 27.15 26.85
N ASN A 4 29.85 26.40 25.74
CA ASN A 4 28.72 26.45 24.83
C ASN A 4 27.58 25.58 25.40
N PRO A 5 26.44 26.15 25.82
CA PRO A 5 25.33 25.38 26.39
C PRO A 5 24.77 24.34 25.42
N GLU A 6 24.86 24.57 24.10
CA GLU A 6 24.47 23.55 23.11
C GLU A 6 25.43 22.36 23.08
N GLN A 7 26.73 22.60 23.33
CA GLN A 7 27.73 21.54 23.41
C GLN A 7 27.47 20.65 24.62
N GLN A 8 27.14 21.25 25.77
CA GLN A 8 26.78 20.50 26.99
C GLN A 8 25.52 19.65 26.79
N TRP A 9 24.52 20.17 26.07
CA TRP A 9 23.31 19.43 25.71
C TRP A 9 23.59 18.27 24.77
N PHE A 10 24.46 18.47 23.77
CA PHE A 10 24.88 17.44 22.85
C PHE A 10 25.65 16.33 23.59
N ASP A 11 26.62 16.71 24.41
CA ASP A 11 27.45 15.79 25.18
C ASP A 11 26.60 14.98 26.18
N LEU A 12 25.60 15.60 26.82
CA LEU A 12 24.68 14.92 27.72
C LEU A 12 23.80 13.90 26.98
N ARG A 13 23.28 14.27 25.81
CA ARG A 13 22.47 13.37 24.97
C ARG A 13 23.30 12.21 24.41
N GLN A 14 24.53 12.50 24.00
CA GLN A 14 25.48 11.51 23.52
C GLN A 14 25.84 10.52 24.64
N ALA A 15 26.19 11.01 25.82
CA ALA A 15 26.47 10.18 27.00
C ALA A 15 25.28 9.31 27.42
N ALA A 16 24.05 9.84 27.37
CA ALA A 16 22.84 9.07 27.65
C ALA A 16 22.61 7.96 26.61
N MET A 17 22.85 8.25 25.32
CA MET A 17 22.70 7.28 24.24
C MET A 17 23.75 6.17 24.33
N ASP A 18 25.00 6.51 24.64
CA ASP A 18 26.09 5.54 24.80
C ASP A 18 25.86 4.65 26.02
N ARG A 19 25.35 5.21 27.12
CA ARG A 19 24.92 4.43 28.29
C ARG A 19 23.81 3.45 27.94
N LEU A 20 22.77 3.89 27.23
CA LEU A 20 21.64 3.03 26.84
C LEU A 20 22.08 1.92 25.87
N LYS A 21 23.01 2.21 24.96
CA LYS A 21 23.61 1.19 24.09
C LYS A 21 24.39 0.16 24.89
N GLY A 22 25.21 0.60 25.85
CA GLY A 22 25.96 -0.31 26.73
C GLY A 22 25.05 -1.17 27.62
N GLU A 23 23.98 -0.59 28.17
CA GLU A 23 22.97 -1.34 28.94
C GLU A 23 22.25 -2.38 28.06
N ASN A 24 21.87 -2.03 26.82
CA ASN A 24 21.27 -2.98 25.87
C ASN A 24 22.24 -4.10 25.47
N GLU A 25 23.51 -3.79 25.20
CA GLU A 25 24.51 -4.79 24.85
C GLU A 25 24.75 -5.76 26.01
N ALA A 26 24.78 -5.26 27.26
CA ALA A 26 24.87 -6.08 28.46
C ALA A 26 23.62 -6.97 28.66
N LEU A 27 22.43 -6.46 28.36
CA LEU A 27 21.19 -7.22 28.40
C LEU A 27 21.16 -8.33 27.35
N MET A 28 21.60 -8.05 26.13
CA MET A 28 21.72 -9.04 25.06
C MET A 28 22.73 -10.14 25.42
N LYS A 29 23.87 -9.77 26.03
CA LYS A 29 24.84 -10.75 26.51
C LYS A 29 24.26 -11.65 27.61
N ARG A 30 23.51 -11.08 28.56
CA ARG A 30 22.83 -11.86 29.61
C ARG A 30 21.74 -12.78 29.05
N LEU A 31 21.00 -12.33 28.05
CA LEU A 31 20.02 -13.17 27.33
C LEU A 31 20.71 -14.36 26.67
N LYS A 32 21.83 -14.13 25.99
CA LYS A 32 22.64 -15.19 25.38
C LYS A 32 23.20 -16.18 26.41
N GLU A 33 23.72 -15.68 27.53
CA GLU A 33 24.20 -16.53 28.64
C GLU A 33 23.04 -17.35 29.25
N LEU A 34 21.84 -16.77 29.35
CA LEU A 34 20.63 -17.45 29.82
C LEU A 34 20.16 -18.54 28.85
N GLU A 35 20.19 -18.28 27.55
CA GLU A 35 19.91 -19.25 26.49
C GLU A 35 20.92 -20.41 26.50
N GLU A 36 22.22 -20.10 26.58
CA GLU A 36 23.31 -21.08 26.68
C GLU A 36 23.22 -21.91 27.98
N SER A 37 22.73 -21.31 29.08
CA SER A 37 22.54 -22.00 30.36
C SER A 37 21.37 -22.98 30.40
N GLY A 38 20.58 -23.08 29.32
CA GLY A 38 19.56 -24.13 29.17
C GLY A 38 18.38 -24.00 30.15
N ALA A 39 18.05 -22.79 30.60
CA ALA A 39 16.79 -22.51 31.26
C ALA A 39 15.65 -22.68 30.24
N ARG A 40 15.16 -23.91 30.11
CA ARG A 40 14.08 -24.32 29.21
C ARG A 40 12.85 -23.41 29.38
N VAL A 41 12.72 -22.43 28.51
CA VAL A 41 11.43 -22.12 27.90
C VAL A 41 11.45 -22.83 26.56
N SER A 42 10.66 -23.89 26.44
CA SER A 42 10.48 -24.62 25.20
C SER A 42 9.98 -23.66 24.13
N HIS A 43 10.84 -23.23 23.21
CA HIS A 43 10.40 -22.79 21.90
C HIS A 43 11.29 -23.39 20.83
N ASP A 44 10.60 -24.11 19.97
CA ASP A 44 11.03 -24.71 18.74
C ASP A 44 11.43 -23.59 17.76
N HIS A 45 12.40 -23.92 16.91
CA HIS A 45 12.91 -23.14 15.76
C HIS A 45 13.93 -22.02 16.05
N GLY A 46 15.07 -22.15 15.38
CA GLY A 46 16.15 -21.17 15.34
C GLY A 46 15.76 -19.92 14.57
N GLU A 47 14.96 -19.07 15.20
CA GLU A 47 14.78 -17.70 14.78
C GLU A 47 15.85 -16.84 15.47
N GLU A 48 16.75 -16.30 14.66
CA GLU A 48 17.60 -15.18 15.04
C GLU A 48 16.72 -14.14 15.74
N LEU A 49 16.95 -13.92 17.05
CA LEU A 49 16.08 -13.11 17.88
C LEU A 49 16.09 -11.67 17.40
N VAL A 50 15.14 -11.34 16.53
CA VAL A 50 14.97 -10.00 15.99
C VAL A 50 14.55 -9.10 17.15
N PRO A 51 15.20 -7.93 17.36
CA PRO A 51 14.80 -7.00 18.42
C PRO A 51 13.30 -6.72 18.35
N ARG A 52 12.60 -6.79 19.50
CA ARG A 52 11.13 -6.64 19.58
C ARG A 52 10.60 -5.41 18.84
N ALA A 53 11.32 -4.29 18.91
CA ALA A 53 10.95 -3.07 18.19
C ALA A 53 10.92 -3.26 16.66
N SER A 54 11.85 -4.04 16.11
CA SER A 54 11.88 -4.35 14.67
C SER A 54 10.77 -5.33 14.29
N TRP A 55 10.44 -6.28 15.16
CA TRP A 55 9.32 -7.21 14.98
C TRP A 55 7.96 -6.50 15.03
N GLU A 56 7.77 -5.59 15.99
CA GLU A 56 6.55 -4.78 16.12
C GLU A 56 6.35 -3.86 14.91
N LEU A 57 7.43 -3.31 14.35
CA LEU A 57 7.38 -2.51 13.13
C LEU A 57 6.99 -3.37 11.92
N ALA A 58 7.62 -4.53 11.74
CA ALA A 58 7.30 -5.46 10.66
C ALA A 58 5.85 -5.97 10.74
N ASN A 59 5.35 -6.28 11.94
CA ASN A 59 3.95 -6.69 12.14
C ASN A 59 2.96 -5.57 11.85
N ARG A 60 3.30 -4.31 12.16
CA ARG A 60 2.46 -3.17 11.83
C ARG A 60 2.39 -2.95 10.32
N GLU A 61 3.55 -2.94 9.65
CA GLU A 61 3.61 -2.84 8.19
C GLU A 61 2.84 -3.99 7.53
N LYS A 62 2.98 -5.20 8.05
CA LYS A 62 2.20 -6.36 7.59
C LYS A 62 0.69 -6.13 7.74
N ALA A 63 0.22 -5.68 8.90
CA ALA A 63 -1.20 -5.40 9.13
C ALA A 63 -1.74 -4.31 8.19
N GLU A 64 -0.98 -3.23 7.98
CA GLU A 64 -1.35 -2.17 7.03
C GLU A 64 -1.45 -2.68 5.57
N LEU A 65 -0.54 -3.58 5.18
CA LEU A 65 -0.58 -4.22 3.86
C LEU A 65 -1.75 -5.20 3.70
N GLU A 66 -2.08 -5.96 4.76
CA GLU A 66 -3.22 -6.87 4.81
C GLU A 66 -4.55 -6.11 4.72
N ASP A 67 -4.74 -5.05 5.51
CA ASP A 67 -5.93 -4.20 5.46
C ASP A 67 -6.12 -3.59 4.05
N SER A 68 -5.03 -3.16 3.41
CA SER A 68 -5.06 -2.65 2.04
C SER A 68 -5.34 -3.73 1.00
N ALA A 69 -4.93 -4.97 1.24
CA ALA A 69 -5.21 -6.10 0.37
C ALA A 69 -6.70 -6.48 0.43
N GLU A 70 -7.25 -6.65 1.63
CA GLU A 70 -8.67 -6.96 1.83
C GLU A 70 -9.57 -5.89 1.19
N PHE A 71 -9.25 -4.60 1.39
CA PHE A 71 -9.95 -3.50 0.73
C PHE A 71 -9.95 -3.63 -0.80
N ARG A 72 -8.79 -3.91 -1.40
CA ARG A 72 -8.67 -4.06 -2.86
C ARG A 72 -9.43 -5.28 -3.38
N GLU A 73 -9.45 -6.38 -2.64
CA GLU A 73 -10.22 -7.58 -2.98
C GLU A 73 -11.73 -7.34 -2.86
N ALA A 74 -12.17 -6.64 -1.83
CA ALA A 74 -13.57 -6.24 -1.68
C ALA A 74 -14.01 -5.32 -2.84
N VAL A 75 -13.19 -4.33 -3.21
CA VAL A 75 -13.46 -3.46 -4.37
C VAL A 75 -13.53 -4.28 -5.67
N ALA A 76 -12.61 -5.21 -5.88
CA ALA A 76 -12.62 -6.07 -7.06
C ALA A 76 -13.88 -6.92 -7.14
N SER A 77 -14.28 -7.57 -6.05
CA SER A 77 -15.45 -8.45 -6.02
C SER A 77 -16.78 -7.69 -6.14
N ILE A 78 -16.88 -6.49 -5.58
CA ILE A 78 -18.13 -5.70 -5.56
C ILE A 78 -18.27 -4.85 -6.84
N LEU A 79 -17.21 -4.15 -7.25
CA LEU A 79 -17.26 -3.17 -8.35
C LEU A 79 -16.75 -3.72 -9.69
N GLY A 80 -16.19 -4.94 -9.71
CA GLY A 80 -15.67 -5.55 -10.92
C GLY A 80 -14.37 -4.92 -11.44
N VAL A 81 -13.63 -4.20 -10.58
CA VAL A 81 -12.39 -3.49 -10.96
C VAL A 81 -11.27 -3.68 -9.94
N LYS A 82 -10.04 -3.88 -10.40
CA LYS A 82 -8.83 -3.90 -9.56
C LYS A 82 -8.22 -2.52 -9.45
N LEU A 83 -7.83 -2.15 -8.23
CA LEU A 83 -7.14 -0.90 -7.94
C LEU A 83 -5.64 -1.13 -7.68
N TYR A 84 -4.81 -0.26 -8.24
CA TYR A 84 -3.40 -0.16 -7.91
C TYR A 84 -3.04 1.30 -7.60
N PHE A 85 -2.61 1.53 -6.36
CA PHE A 85 -2.18 2.83 -5.87
C PHE A 85 -0.67 2.98 -6.06
N SER A 86 -0.26 3.98 -6.81
CA SER A 86 1.15 4.27 -7.11
C SER A 86 1.71 5.27 -6.08
N PRO A 87 3.02 5.20 -5.75
CA PRO A 87 3.64 6.12 -4.78
C PRO A 87 3.55 7.61 -5.15
N ASN A 88 3.40 7.92 -6.44
CA ASN A 88 3.20 9.28 -6.95
C ASN A 88 1.75 9.80 -6.78
N GLY A 89 0.88 9.02 -6.13
CA GLY A 89 -0.53 9.35 -5.90
C GLY A 89 -1.47 8.95 -7.05
N GLN A 90 -0.95 8.34 -8.12
CA GLN A 90 -1.80 7.83 -9.20
C GLN A 90 -2.56 6.59 -8.76
N VAL A 91 -3.78 6.44 -9.28
CA VAL A 91 -4.62 5.28 -9.07
C VAL A 91 -4.93 4.65 -10.43
N ARG A 92 -4.44 3.44 -10.64
CA ARG A 92 -4.76 2.64 -11.81
C ARG A 92 -5.96 1.75 -11.50
N VAL A 93 -7.01 1.87 -12.30
CA VAL A 93 -8.22 1.05 -12.26
C VAL A 93 -8.17 0.11 -13.46
N THR A 94 -8.32 -1.20 -13.26
CA THR A 94 -8.32 -2.21 -14.32
C THR A 94 -9.59 -3.05 -14.24
N SER A 95 -10.31 -3.22 -15.35
CA SER A 95 -11.50 -4.07 -15.38
C SER A 95 -11.15 -5.54 -15.12
N LEU A 96 -12.03 -6.26 -14.43
CA LEU A 96 -11.92 -7.72 -14.31
C LEU A 96 -12.32 -8.47 -15.60
N TYR A 97 -13.10 -7.83 -16.47
CA TYR A 97 -13.70 -8.46 -17.65
C TYR A 97 -12.92 -8.17 -18.95
N ASP A 98 -12.08 -7.14 -18.94
CA ASP A 98 -11.13 -6.83 -20.01
C ASP A 98 -9.85 -6.25 -19.38
N LEU A 99 -8.79 -7.06 -19.29
CA LEU A 99 -7.53 -6.65 -18.64
C LEU A 99 -6.79 -5.53 -19.41
N ARG A 100 -7.17 -5.27 -20.66
CA ARG A 100 -6.65 -4.15 -21.46
C ARG A 100 -7.44 -2.87 -21.20
N ALA A 101 -8.63 -2.96 -20.62
CA ALA A 101 -9.41 -1.82 -20.14
C ALA A 101 -8.86 -1.34 -18.79
N ALA A 102 -7.85 -0.46 -18.87
CA ALA A 102 -7.20 0.12 -17.71
C ALA A 102 -7.16 1.66 -17.81
N PHE A 103 -7.30 2.34 -16.68
CA PHE A 103 -7.37 3.80 -16.62
C PHE A 103 -6.55 4.29 -15.43
N VAL A 104 -5.67 5.27 -15.63
CA VAL A 104 -4.86 5.88 -14.57
C VAL A 104 -5.39 7.27 -14.28
N PHE A 105 -5.78 7.48 -13.03
CA PHE A 105 -6.22 8.76 -12.53
C PHE A 105 -5.16 9.36 -11.60
N GLN A 106 -5.03 10.69 -11.62
CA GLN A 106 -4.14 11.40 -10.71
C GLN A 106 -4.86 12.57 -10.02
N PRO A 107 -4.45 12.94 -8.80
CA PRO A 107 -4.96 14.15 -8.16
C PRO A 107 -4.60 15.40 -8.97
N THR A 108 -5.52 16.36 -9.04
CA THR A 108 -5.29 17.70 -9.62
C THR A 108 -4.57 18.65 -8.66
N SER A 109 -4.58 18.33 -7.37
CA SER A 109 -3.89 19.06 -6.30
C SER A 109 -3.42 18.09 -5.21
N LYS A 110 -2.51 18.54 -4.33
CA LYS A 110 -2.01 17.76 -3.18
C LYS A 110 -2.87 17.87 -1.92
N SER A 111 -4.05 18.49 -2.01
CA SER A 111 -4.95 18.67 -0.86
C SER A 111 -5.82 17.44 -0.65
N GLU A 112 -6.20 17.15 0.60
CA GLU A 112 -7.27 16.19 0.88
C GLU A 112 -8.56 16.58 0.14
N GLY A 113 -9.22 15.61 -0.49
CA GLY A 113 -10.40 15.86 -1.34
C GLY A 113 -10.10 16.40 -2.74
N ALA A 114 -8.86 16.27 -3.24
CA ALA A 114 -8.49 16.68 -4.59
C ALA A 114 -9.35 15.99 -5.66
N LYS A 115 -9.77 16.76 -6.68
CA LYS A 115 -10.41 16.20 -7.88
C LYS A 115 -9.42 15.31 -8.62
N MET A 116 -9.87 14.17 -9.09
CA MET A 116 -9.08 13.24 -9.89
C MET A 116 -9.21 13.58 -11.38
N GLN A 117 -8.14 13.41 -12.16
CA GLN A 117 -8.13 13.56 -13.61
C GLN A 117 -7.58 12.30 -14.27
N LEU A 118 -8.15 11.90 -15.40
CA LEU A 118 -7.65 10.79 -16.21
C LEU A 118 -6.38 11.22 -16.95
N VAL A 119 -5.31 10.43 -16.86
CA VAL A 119 -4.01 10.73 -17.52
C VAL A 119 -3.49 9.63 -18.41
N GLU A 120 -3.94 8.40 -18.20
CA GLU A 120 -3.56 7.26 -19.03
C GLU A 120 -4.76 6.36 -19.23
N GLN A 121 -4.82 5.76 -20.41
CA GLN A 121 -5.83 4.82 -20.85
C GLN A 121 -5.10 3.64 -21.51
N GLY A 122 -5.55 2.42 -21.22
CA GLY A 122 -5.14 1.21 -21.91
C GLY A 122 -5.83 1.03 -23.26
N GLU A 123 -5.42 0.00 -23.99
CA GLU A 123 -5.89 -0.25 -25.36
C GLU A 123 -7.22 -1.01 -25.45
N GLY A 124 -7.76 -1.45 -24.31
CA GLY A 124 -9.02 -2.20 -24.24
C GLY A 124 -10.21 -1.36 -23.81
N GLY A 125 -11.32 -2.06 -23.53
CA GLY A 125 -12.55 -1.46 -23.06
C GLY A 125 -13.67 -1.41 -24.11
N PRO A 126 -14.70 -0.58 -23.84
CA PRO A 126 -15.83 -0.35 -24.73
C PRO A 126 -15.41 0.07 -26.14
N GLN A 127 -16.18 -0.35 -27.16
CA GLN A 127 -15.96 0.14 -28.53
C GLN A 127 -16.19 1.65 -28.63
N ASP A 128 -17.17 2.16 -27.88
CA ASP A 128 -17.54 3.58 -27.87
C ASP A 128 -16.83 4.37 -26.75
N LEU A 129 -15.67 3.89 -26.30
CA LEU A 129 -14.90 4.51 -25.22
C LEU A 129 -14.63 6.02 -25.40
N PRO A 130 -14.30 6.53 -26.61
CA PRO A 130 -14.11 7.96 -26.81
C PRO A 130 -15.34 8.81 -26.46
N ASN A 131 -16.54 8.34 -26.82
CA ASN A 131 -17.78 9.05 -26.52
C ASN A 131 -18.13 8.96 -25.03
N LEU A 132 -17.91 7.80 -24.40
CA LEU A 132 -18.05 7.64 -22.95
C LEU A 132 -17.14 8.60 -22.18
N MET A 133 -15.88 8.75 -22.60
CA MET A 133 -14.94 9.69 -22.00
C MET A 133 -15.38 11.14 -22.20
N GLN A 134 -15.81 11.50 -23.42
CA GLN A 134 -16.32 12.84 -23.70
C GLN A 134 -17.53 13.17 -22.82
N TYR A 135 -18.46 12.23 -22.67
CA TYR A 135 -19.66 12.42 -21.87
C TYR A 135 -19.34 12.42 -20.37
N TRP A 136 -18.80 11.34 -19.82
CA TRP A 136 -18.65 11.19 -18.38
C TRP A 136 -17.46 11.97 -17.80
N ILE A 137 -16.30 11.94 -18.47
CA ILE A 137 -15.09 12.59 -17.96
C ILE A 137 -15.11 14.08 -18.32
N ALA A 138 -15.24 14.42 -19.60
CA ALA A 138 -15.10 15.81 -20.02
C ALA A 138 -16.33 16.66 -19.64
N LYS A 139 -17.55 16.20 -19.97
CA LYS A 139 -18.79 16.97 -19.78
C LYS A 139 -19.35 16.84 -18.36
N GLU A 140 -19.62 15.64 -17.89
CA GLU A 140 -20.27 15.40 -16.60
C GLU A 140 -19.29 15.43 -15.40
N GLN A 141 -17.98 15.33 -15.65
CA GLN A 141 -16.93 15.26 -14.61
C GLN A 141 -17.23 14.19 -13.54
N CYS A 142 -17.76 13.05 -13.99
CA CYS A 142 -18.25 11.96 -13.15
C CYS A 142 -17.47 10.67 -13.42
N ILE A 143 -16.33 10.50 -12.74
CA ILE A 143 -15.52 9.29 -12.80
C ILE A 143 -16.31 8.03 -12.36
N PRO A 144 -17.12 8.06 -11.29
CA PRO A 144 -17.93 6.90 -10.93
C PRO A 144 -18.90 6.47 -12.04
N GLY A 145 -19.55 7.42 -12.71
CA GLY A 145 -20.43 7.16 -13.85
C GLY A 145 -19.68 6.55 -15.03
N PHE A 146 -18.50 7.08 -15.35
CA PHE A 146 -17.60 6.51 -16.34
C PHE A 146 -17.25 5.05 -16.05
N LEU A 147 -16.75 4.76 -14.84
CA LEU A 147 -16.34 3.42 -14.44
C LEU A 147 -17.52 2.45 -14.47
N ALA A 148 -18.71 2.87 -14.02
CA ALA A 148 -19.91 2.04 -14.08
C ALA A 148 -20.28 1.67 -15.53
N SER A 149 -20.29 2.64 -16.45
CA SER A 149 -20.56 2.36 -17.88
C SER A 149 -19.54 1.41 -18.48
N VAL A 150 -18.25 1.65 -18.25
CA VAL A 150 -17.17 0.79 -18.75
C VAL A 150 -17.29 -0.63 -18.20
N THR A 151 -17.54 -0.78 -16.89
CA THR A 151 -17.69 -2.10 -16.26
C THR A 151 -18.84 -2.90 -16.88
N LEU A 152 -20.01 -2.27 -17.08
CA LEU A 152 -21.17 -2.94 -17.68
C LEU A 152 -20.88 -3.40 -19.10
N GLU A 153 -20.29 -2.54 -19.94
CA GLU A 153 -19.97 -2.90 -21.32
C GLU A 153 -18.89 -3.98 -21.44
N CYS A 154 -17.85 -3.91 -20.60
CA CYS A 154 -16.82 -4.95 -20.53
C CYS A 154 -17.41 -6.28 -20.06
N TYR A 155 -18.31 -6.27 -19.06
CA TYR A 155 -18.99 -7.47 -18.59
C TYR A 155 -19.85 -8.11 -19.69
N ASP A 156 -20.70 -7.31 -20.35
CA ASP A 156 -21.57 -7.78 -21.43
C ASP A 156 -20.76 -8.37 -22.60
N LYS A 157 -19.61 -7.75 -22.93
CA LYS A 157 -18.69 -8.28 -23.93
C LYS A 157 -18.08 -9.61 -23.48
N SER A 158 -17.52 -9.68 -22.27
CA SER A 158 -16.94 -10.91 -21.73
C SER A 158 -17.96 -12.04 -21.65
N LYS A 159 -19.22 -11.74 -21.33
CA LYS A 159 -20.29 -12.73 -21.27
C LYS A 159 -20.63 -13.26 -22.66
N ARG A 160 -20.78 -12.39 -23.66
CA ARG A 160 -21.01 -12.82 -25.06
C ARG A 160 -19.88 -13.68 -25.61
N GLU A 161 -18.63 -13.37 -25.22
CA GLU A 161 -17.47 -14.18 -25.59
C GLU A 161 -17.53 -15.56 -24.93
N GLN A 162 -17.89 -15.65 -23.65
CA GLN A 162 -18.07 -16.93 -22.95
C GLN A 162 -19.21 -17.76 -23.53
N ASP A 163 -20.39 -17.15 -23.76
CA ASP A 163 -21.57 -17.83 -24.31
C ASP A 163 -21.36 -18.28 -25.78
N GLY A 164 -20.44 -17.64 -26.52
CA GLY A 164 -20.09 -18.01 -27.89
C GLY A 164 -18.98 -19.06 -28.01
N LEU A 165 -18.40 -19.48 -26.89
CA LEU A 165 -17.36 -20.51 -26.78
C LEU A 165 -17.93 -21.88 -26.37
N GLU A 166 -19.22 -21.97 -26.03
CA GLU A 166 -20.01 -23.20 -25.84
C GLU A 166 -20.71 -23.65 -27.14
#